data_AF-A0A1V5M0B7-F1
#
_entry.id   AF-A0A1V5M0B7-F1
#
_cell.length_a   1.000
_cell.length_b   1.000
_cell.length_c   1.000
_cell.angle_alpha   90.00
_cell.angle_beta   90.00
_cell.angle_gamma   90.00
#
_symmetry.space_group_name_H-M   'P 1'
#
loop_
_entity.id
_entity.type
_entity.pdbx_description
1 polymer ?
#
loop_
_entity_poly.entity_id
_entity_poly.type
_entity_poly.pdbx_seq_one_letter_code
_entity_poly.pdbx_strand_id
1 'polypeptide(L)'
;MSILQAVASPTVQVGSDHANRTYIGIRRYYMVNTCFYIGLHGWVLFDNIYSGFQSGQIASFALKYSHFLLQSSRNTDICYKYITGMSYDVIAKTTFTYEDVWVIDFGLTAYDTNRFVPPEWVGNDSYVSGVITLQVDPFYYSDIISRLPGAPPLIYSWEIHKVFQFTSVAENIFYEIDNIDMHAIDSGDDFLLECSLADALPRYKR
;
A
#
# COMPACT_ATOMS: atom_id res chain seq x y z
N MET A 1 -16.36 -40.38 -4.72
CA MET A 1 -15.70 -40.52 -3.41
C MET A 1 -14.73 -39.36 -3.27
N SER A 2 -15.12 -38.34 -2.51
CA SER A 2 -14.32 -37.15 -2.22
C SER A 2 -13.37 -37.43 -1.05
N ILE A 3 -12.14 -36.92 -1.12
CA ILE A 3 -11.27 -36.78 0.05
C ILE A 3 -11.09 -35.28 0.28
N LEU A 4 -11.81 -34.75 1.27
CA LEU A 4 -11.55 -33.45 1.89
C LEU A 4 -10.31 -33.61 2.78
N GLN A 5 -9.22 -32.91 2.46
CA GLN A 5 -8.12 -32.71 3.40
C GLN A 5 -8.45 -31.49 4.28
N ALA A 6 -8.45 -31.70 5.59
CA ALA A 6 -8.59 -30.66 6.60
C ALA A 6 -7.33 -29.79 6.64
N VAL A 7 -7.50 -28.47 6.49
CA VAL A 7 -6.45 -27.48 6.74
C VAL A 7 -6.46 -27.15 8.23
N ALA A 8 -5.32 -27.28 8.90
CA ALA A 8 -5.18 -27.02 10.32
C ALA A 8 -5.41 -25.53 10.66
N SER A 9 -6.25 -25.26 11.66
CA SER A 9 -6.51 -23.92 12.17
C SER A 9 -5.26 -23.33 12.86
N PRO A 10 -4.89 -22.05 12.63
CA PRO A 10 -3.75 -21.44 13.28
C PRO A 10 -4.04 -21.11 14.76
N THR A 11 -3.11 -21.47 15.63
CA THR A 11 -3.12 -21.13 17.06
C THR A 11 -2.71 -19.68 17.26
N VAL A 12 -3.62 -18.87 17.83
CA VAL A 12 -3.37 -17.48 18.24
C VAL A 12 -2.54 -17.50 19.54
N GLN A 13 -1.38 -16.86 19.55
CA GLN A 13 -0.69 -16.54 20.80
C GLN A 13 -0.92 -15.06 21.13
N VAL A 14 -1.69 -14.84 22.21
CA VAL A 14 -1.95 -13.52 22.78
C VAL A 14 -0.87 -13.24 23.82
N GLY A 15 0.04 -12.31 23.52
CA GLY A 15 0.91 -11.71 24.52
C GLY A 15 0.23 -10.46 25.09
N SER A 16 -0.06 -10.46 26.39
CA SER A 16 -0.58 -9.28 27.10
C SER A 16 0.56 -8.54 27.77
N ASP A 17 0.83 -7.31 27.36
CA ASP A 17 1.65 -6.37 28.12
C ASP A 17 0.86 -5.08 28.37
N HIS A 18 1.11 -4.42 29.51
CA HIS A 18 0.28 -3.38 30.15
C HIS A 18 0.23 -2.01 29.44
N ALA A 19 -0.14 -2.01 28.16
CA ALA A 19 -0.82 -0.91 27.49
C ALA A 19 -1.66 -1.54 26.37
N ASN A 20 -2.98 -1.34 26.37
CA ASN A 20 -3.96 -1.88 25.41
C ASN A 20 -3.56 -1.66 23.94
N ARG A 21 -2.65 -2.48 23.43
CA ARG A 21 -2.19 -2.49 22.05
C ARG A 21 -2.10 -3.95 21.63
N THR A 22 -3.18 -4.43 21.03
CA THR A 22 -3.18 -5.73 20.35
C THR A 22 -2.34 -5.60 19.09
N TYR A 23 -1.09 -6.07 19.14
CA TYR A 23 -0.26 -6.23 17.97
C TYR A 23 -0.57 -7.59 17.34
N ILE A 24 -1.03 -7.60 16.10
CA ILE A 24 -1.10 -8.83 15.31
C ILE A 24 0.31 -9.03 14.75
N GLY A 25 1.11 -9.89 15.38
CA GLY A 25 2.40 -10.31 14.86
C GLY A 25 2.20 -11.15 13.60
N ILE A 26 2.30 -10.53 12.42
CA ILE A 26 2.19 -11.25 11.15
C ILE A 26 3.55 -11.89 10.84
N ARG A 27 3.73 -13.17 11.21
CA ARG A 27 4.69 -14.02 10.48
C ARG A 27 4.25 -14.03 9.02
N ARG A 28 5.17 -13.82 8.07
CA ARG A 28 4.98 -13.77 6.60
C ARG A 28 3.86 -14.68 6.06
N TYR A 29 2.63 -14.19 6.15
CA TYR A 29 1.47 -14.70 5.45
C TYR A 29 0.84 -13.46 4.83
N TYR A 30 0.95 -13.32 3.51
CA TYR A 30 0.12 -12.39 2.77
C TYR A 30 -1.31 -12.87 2.99
N MET A 31 -2.03 -12.24 3.92
CA MET A 31 -3.43 -12.55 4.13
C MET A 31 -4.16 -12.04 2.89
N VAL A 32 -4.43 -12.94 1.95
CA VAL A 32 -5.13 -12.69 0.67
C VAL A 32 -6.54 -12.10 0.87
N ASN A 33 -6.98 -11.93 2.11
CA ASN A 33 -8.28 -11.39 2.52
C ASN A 33 -8.17 -10.09 3.33
N THR A 34 -7.01 -9.40 3.33
CA THR A 34 -6.91 -8.09 3.99
C THR A 34 -7.26 -6.98 3.00
N CYS A 35 -8.22 -6.15 3.36
CA CYS A 35 -8.56 -4.94 2.61
C CYS A 35 -7.58 -3.80 2.92
N PHE A 36 -7.23 -3.06 1.88
CA PHE A 36 -6.41 -1.85 1.91
C PHE A 36 -7.19 -0.71 1.27
N TYR A 37 -7.07 0.48 1.86
CA TYR A 37 -7.59 1.73 1.36
C TYR A 37 -6.42 2.50 0.74
N ILE A 38 -6.46 2.69 -0.57
CA ILE A 38 -5.35 3.23 -1.35
C ILE A 38 -5.83 4.50 -2.05
N GLY A 39 -5.12 5.61 -1.84
CA GLY A 39 -5.45 6.88 -2.46
C GLY A 39 -5.14 6.88 -3.95
N LEU A 40 -5.98 7.55 -4.72
CA LEU A 40 -5.81 7.76 -6.15
C LEU A 40 -6.06 9.24 -6.44
N HIS A 41 -5.04 9.93 -6.94
CA HIS A 41 -5.20 11.31 -7.36
C HIS A 41 -5.94 11.38 -8.70
N GLY A 42 -6.91 12.27 -8.87
CA GLY A 42 -7.73 12.37 -10.08
C GLY A 42 -6.92 12.71 -11.33
N TRP A 43 -5.83 13.47 -11.18
CA TRP A 43 -4.92 13.75 -12.31
C TRP A 43 -4.35 12.47 -12.95
N VAL A 44 -4.18 11.40 -12.17
CA VAL A 44 -3.69 10.09 -12.66
C VAL A 44 -4.67 9.48 -13.66
N LEU A 45 -5.96 9.73 -13.47
CA LEU A 45 -7.01 9.32 -14.40
C LEU A 45 -7.15 10.30 -15.56
N PHE A 46 -7.03 11.61 -15.29
CA PHE A 46 -7.10 12.66 -16.30
C PHE A 46 -6.04 12.50 -17.39
N ASP A 47 -4.80 12.18 -17.02
CA ASP A 47 -3.70 11.93 -17.95
C ASP A 47 -3.80 10.57 -18.68
N ASN A 48 -4.91 9.85 -18.48
CA ASN A 48 -5.20 8.53 -19.07
C ASN A 48 -4.08 7.51 -18.78
N ILE A 49 -3.47 7.60 -17.60
CA ILE A 49 -2.47 6.63 -17.14
C ILE A 49 -3.13 5.31 -16.77
N TYR A 50 -4.32 5.39 -16.18
CA TYR A 50 -5.24 4.27 -15.97
C TYR A 50 -6.57 4.57 -16.65
N SER A 51 -7.20 3.55 -17.21
CA SER A 51 -8.50 3.66 -17.90
C SER A 51 -9.71 3.79 -16.94
N GLY A 52 -9.47 4.21 -15.70
CA GLY A 52 -10.46 4.19 -14.61
C GLY A 52 -10.39 2.94 -13.72
N PHE A 53 -11.15 3.01 -12.62
CA PHE A 53 -11.33 1.92 -11.66
C PHE A 53 -12.82 1.72 -11.40
N GLN A 54 -13.23 0.45 -11.30
CA GLN A 54 -14.59 0.05 -10.95
C GLN A 54 -14.59 -1.14 -9.99
N SER A 55 -15.66 -1.29 -9.23
CA SER A 55 -15.84 -2.44 -8.33
C SER A 55 -15.84 -3.77 -9.10
N GLY A 56 -15.18 -4.79 -8.55
CA GLY A 56 -14.95 -6.10 -9.16
C GLY A 56 -13.83 -6.15 -10.19
N GLN A 57 -13.17 -5.03 -10.50
CA GLN A 57 -12.04 -5.00 -11.43
C GLN A 57 -10.78 -5.60 -10.80
N ILE A 58 -10.01 -6.34 -11.60
CA ILE A 58 -8.61 -6.61 -11.29
C ILE A 58 -7.75 -5.55 -11.99
N ALA A 59 -7.04 -4.75 -11.20
CA ALA A 59 -6.11 -3.74 -11.68
C ALA A 59 -4.68 -4.09 -11.28
N SER A 60 -3.69 -3.50 -11.96
CA SER A 60 -2.26 -3.71 -11.66
C SER A 60 -1.57 -2.39 -11.47
N PHE A 61 -1.02 -2.15 -10.28
CA PHE A 61 -0.28 -0.93 -9.98
C PHE A 61 0.70 -1.15 -8.84
N ALA A 62 1.75 -0.33 -8.81
CA ALA A 62 2.67 -0.25 -7.69
C ALA A 62 2.13 0.70 -6.61
N LEU A 63 2.61 0.54 -5.38
CA LEU A 63 2.28 1.43 -4.28
C LEU A 63 3.36 2.47 -4.08
N LYS A 64 2.94 3.73 -4.08
CA LYS A 64 3.70 4.83 -3.51
C LYS A 64 3.25 5.06 -2.07
N TYR A 65 4.15 5.49 -1.20
CA TYR A 65 3.77 6.06 0.07
C TYR A 65 4.23 7.52 0.20
N SER A 66 3.51 8.27 1.03
CA SER A 66 4.02 9.50 1.62
C SER A 66 4.11 9.32 3.13
N HIS A 67 5.04 10.03 3.76
CA HIS A 67 5.19 10.00 5.20
C HIS A 67 5.44 11.41 5.74
N PHE A 68 5.02 11.66 6.98
CA PHE A 68 5.36 12.90 7.67
C PHE A 68 6.62 12.73 8.53
N LEU A 69 6.76 11.59 9.21
CA LEU A 69 7.89 11.34 10.13
C LEU A 69 8.08 9.83 10.34
N LEU A 70 8.80 9.17 9.43
CA LEU A 70 9.33 7.83 9.70
C LEU A 70 10.55 7.97 10.61
N GLN A 71 10.64 7.08 11.59
CA GLN A 71 11.70 7.05 12.58
C GLN A 71 12.40 5.70 12.58
N SER A 72 13.65 5.66 13.05
CA SER A 72 14.36 4.40 13.24
C SER A 72 13.65 3.55 14.30
N SER A 73 13.41 2.28 13.98
CA SER A 73 12.81 1.31 14.87
C SER A 73 13.84 0.26 15.27
N ARG A 74 13.88 -0.08 16.57
CA ARG A 74 14.56 -1.30 17.05
C ARG A 74 13.66 -2.52 17.00
N ASN A 75 12.35 -2.31 16.86
CA ASN A 75 11.40 -3.39 16.67
C ASN A 75 11.49 -3.88 15.23
N THR A 76 11.72 -5.18 15.09
CA THR A 76 11.87 -5.87 13.81
C THR A 76 10.61 -6.60 13.36
N ASP A 77 9.54 -6.55 14.15
CA ASP A 77 8.26 -7.19 13.86
C ASP A 77 7.50 -6.38 12.81
N ILE A 78 7.69 -6.78 11.56
CA ILE A 78 7.02 -6.17 10.40
C ILE A 78 5.50 -6.27 10.59
N CYS A 79 4.83 -5.11 10.60
CA CYS A 79 3.38 -5.04 10.78
C CYS A 79 2.81 -3.71 10.30
N TYR A 80 1.49 -3.68 10.15
CA TYR A 80 0.74 -2.47 9.85
C TYR A 80 -0.59 -2.46 10.60
N LYS A 81 -1.11 -1.25 10.82
CA LYS A 81 -2.42 -1.01 11.40
C LYS A 81 -3.10 0.12 10.63
N TYR A 82 -4.29 -0.17 10.11
CA TYR A 82 -5.14 0.85 9.50
C TYR A 82 -5.52 1.92 10.53
N ILE A 83 -5.40 3.20 10.14
CA ILE A 83 -5.83 4.34 10.95
C ILE A 83 -7.13 4.91 10.38
N THR A 84 -7.06 5.50 9.20
CA THR A 84 -8.18 6.16 8.52
C THR A 84 -7.81 6.55 7.09
N GLY A 85 -8.78 6.58 6.17
CA GLY A 85 -8.58 6.99 4.78
C GLY A 85 -7.50 6.12 4.13
N MET A 86 -6.41 6.72 3.65
CA MET A 86 -5.25 5.99 3.11
C MET A 86 -4.10 5.80 4.12
N SER A 87 -4.32 6.07 5.41
CA SER A 87 -3.27 6.16 6.43
C SER A 87 -3.10 4.87 7.24
N TYR A 88 -1.84 4.48 7.46
CA TYR A 88 -1.44 3.29 8.18
C TYR A 88 -0.30 3.59 9.15
N ASP A 89 -0.38 3.09 10.37
CA ASP A 89 0.78 2.98 11.28
C ASP A 89 1.54 1.71 10.93
N VAL A 90 2.84 1.80 10.68
CA VAL A 90 3.65 0.67 10.21
C VAL A 90 4.91 0.49 11.03
N ILE A 91 5.36 -0.77 11.10
CA ILE A 91 6.75 -1.15 11.34
C ILE A 91 7.19 -1.88 10.07
N ALA A 92 8.18 -1.32 9.39
CA ALA A 92 8.59 -1.76 8.07
C ALA A 92 10.10 -1.95 8.00
N LYS A 93 10.54 -2.82 7.10
CA LYS A 93 11.95 -3.00 6.78
C LYS A 93 12.28 -2.29 5.47
N THR A 94 13.31 -1.48 5.43
CA THR A 94 13.84 -0.92 4.19
C THR A 94 14.50 -2.04 3.38
N THR A 95 14.00 -2.28 2.17
CA THR A 95 14.44 -3.39 1.30
C THR A 95 15.27 -2.93 0.11
N PHE A 96 15.19 -1.63 -0.22
CA PHE A 96 15.97 -1.02 -1.29
C PHE A 96 16.15 0.47 -1.00
N THR A 97 17.36 0.97 -1.22
CA THR A 97 17.67 2.40 -1.28
C THR A 97 18.54 2.68 -2.50
N TYR A 98 18.23 3.76 -3.22
CA TYR A 98 19.02 4.25 -4.34
C TYR A 98 18.76 5.73 -4.52
N GLU A 99 19.77 6.57 -4.27
CA GLU A 99 19.66 8.03 -4.33
C GLU A 99 18.49 8.57 -3.48
N ASP A 100 17.43 9.08 -4.11
CA ASP A 100 16.22 9.62 -3.49
C ASP A 100 15.08 8.59 -3.37
N VAL A 101 15.31 7.36 -3.85
CA VAL A 101 14.34 6.27 -3.80
C VAL A 101 14.61 5.37 -2.61
N TRP A 102 13.54 5.02 -1.91
CA TRP A 102 13.58 3.96 -0.92
C TRP A 102 12.28 3.17 -0.88
N VAL A 103 12.43 1.86 -0.68
CA VAL A 103 11.34 0.90 -0.62
C VAL A 103 11.28 0.32 0.78
N ILE A 104 10.09 0.30 1.36
CA ILE A 104 9.81 -0.34 2.63
C ILE A 104 8.92 -1.56 2.42
N ASP A 105 9.14 -2.59 3.23
CA ASP A 105 8.33 -3.79 3.34
C ASP A 105 7.65 -3.81 4.72
N PHE A 106 6.34 -3.58 4.74
CA PHE A 106 5.49 -3.70 5.93
C PHE A 106 4.57 -4.93 5.88
N GLY A 107 4.85 -5.89 4.99
CA GLY A 107 3.91 -6.92 4.53
C GLY A 107 3.38 -6.63 3.12
N LEU A 108 3.55 -5.40 2.65
CA LEU A 108 3.51 -4.98 1.25
C LEU A 108 4.76 -4.14 0.97
N THR A 109 5.21 -4.11 -0.28
CA THR A 109 6.27 -3.20 -0.71
C THR A 109 5.69 -1.92 -1.28
N ALA A 110 6.11 -0.78 -0.75
CA ALA A 110 5.79 0.54 -1.28
C ALA A 110 7.05 1.39 -1.33
N TYR A 111 7.08 2.38 -2.22
CA TYR A 111 8.24 3.26 -2.41
C TYR A 111 7.89 4.74 -2.14
N ASP A 112 8.90 5.55 -1.83
CA ASP A 112 8.82 7.01 -1.89
C ASP A 112 10.02 7.56 -2.69
N THR A 113 9.79 8.72 -3.33
CA THR A 113 10.73 9.42 -4.23
C THR A 113 10.73 10.95 -4.05
N ASN A 114 9.71 11.53 -3.40
CA ASN A 114 9.33 12.91 -3.75
C ASN A 114 9.61 13.98 -2.71
N ARG A 115 10.04 13.64 -1.49
CA ARG A 115 10.19 14.68 -0.45
C ARG A 115 11.45 14.61 0.38
N PHE A 116 12.06 13.45 0.55
CA PHE A 116 13.20 13.31 1.45
C PHE A 116 14.18 12.30 0.86
N VAL A 117 15.43 12.73 0.66
CA VAL A 117 16.55 11.78 0.60
C VAL A 117 16.43 10.90 1.84
N PRO A 118 16.54 9.56 1.73
CA PRO A 118 16.50 8.68 2.87
C PRO A 118 17.45 9.23 3.96
N PRO A 119 16.98 9.43 5.20
CA PRO A 119 17.85 9.89 6.27
C PRO A 119 19.12 9.04 6.36
N GLU A 120 20.26 9.60 6.75
CA GLU A 120 21.56 8.87 6.73
C GLU A 120 21.56 7.55 7.51
N TRP A 121 20.66 7.40 8.48
CA TRP A 121 20.49 6.18 9.28
C TRP A 121 19.67 5.09 8.56
N VAL A 122 19.02 5.42 7.44
CA VAL A 122 18.28 4.50 6.59
C VAL A 122 19.22 3.91 5.57
N GLY A 123 19.55 2.63 5.74
CA GLY A 123 20.18 1.80 4.73
C GLY A 123 19.28 0.64 4.36
N ASN A 124 19.77 -0.20 3.44
CA ASN A 124 19.19 -1.52 3.25
C ASN A 124 19.19 -2.28 4.58
N ASP A 125 18.11 -3.01 4.84
CA ASP A 125 17.85 -3.74 6.06
C ASP A 125 17.61 -2.91 7.34
N SER A 126 17.56 -1.57 7.25
CA SER A 126 17.10 -0.73 8.36
C SER A 126 15.61 -0.96 8.65
N TYR A 127 15.21 -0.79 9.91
CA TYR A 127 13.81 -0.84 10.31
C TYR A 127 13.29 0.56 10.62
N VAL A 128 12.09 0.84 10.13
CA VAL A 128 11.40 2.12 10.30
C VAL A 128 10.06 1.90 10.97
N SER A 129 9.59 2.91 11.70
CA SER A 129 8.23 2.95 12.23
C SER A 129 7.62 4.32 12.07
N GLY A 130 6.30 4.37 11.88
CA GLY A 130 5.54 5.61 11.83
C GLY A 130 4.32 5.52 10.92
N VAL A 131 3.73 6.68 10.64
CA VAL A 131 2.52 6.77 9.82
C VAL A 131 2.88 7.03 8.36
N ILE A 132 2.31 6.22 7.46
CA ILE A 132 2.40 6.38 6.01
C ILE A 132 1.00 6.54 5.41
N THR A 133 0.91 7.19 4.25
CA THR A 133 -0.29 7.18 3.40
C THR A 133 0.00 6.44 2.10
N LEU A 134 -0.85 5.48 1.73
CA LEU A 134 -0.68 4.68 0.52
C LEU A 134 -1.39 5.30 -0.69
N GLN A 135 -0.73 5.29 -1.84
CA GLN A 135 -1.23 5.85 -3.09
C GLN A 135 -0.91 4.94 -4.27
N VAL A 136 -1.78 4.97 -5.27
CA VAL A 136 -1.50 4.38 -6.59
C VAL A 136 -0.29 5.10 -7.20
N ASP A 137 0.72 4.34 -7.61
CA ASP A 137 1.80 4.87 -8.45
C ASP A 137 1.21 5.28 -9.82
N PRO A 138 1.35 6.54 -10.24
CA PRO A 138 0.92 6.93 -11.57
C PRO A 138 1.73 6.17 -12.63
N PHE A 139 3.04 6.32 -12.67
CA PHE A 139 3.89 5.65 -13.66
C PHE A 139 5.36 5.55 -13.24
N TYR A 140 5.74 6.19 -12.12
CA TYR A 140 7.13 6.49 -11.79
C TYR A 140 7.91 5.21 -11.51
N TYR A 141 7.27 4.22 -10.88
CA TYR A 141 7.91 2.92 -10.72
C TYR A 141 8.19 2.28 -12.10
N SER A 142 7.16 2.24 -12.93
CA SER A 142 7.17 1.51 -14.19
C SER A 142 8.14 2.12 -15.22
N ASP A 143 8.37 3.43 -15.17
CA ASP A 143 9.18 4.13 -16.16
C ASP A 143 10.59 4.47 -15.68
N ILE A 144 10.78 4.66 -14.36
CA ILE A 144 12.04 5.13 -13.78
C ILE A 144 12.60 4.09 -12.80
N ILE A 145 11.90 3.81 -11.69
CA ILE A 145 12.48 2.99 -10.60
C ILE A 145 12.78 1.56 -11.05
N SER A 146 11.91 0.94 -11.85
CA SER A 146 12.08 -0.43 -12.33
C SER A 146 13.35 -0.65 -13.17
N ARG A 147 13.97 0.44 -13.65
CA ARG A 147 15.22 0.42 -14.42
C ARG A 147 16.46 0.65 -13.55
N LEU A 148 16.29 1.02 -12.28
CA LEU A 148 17.41 1.23 -11.38
C LEU A 148 18.10 -0.11 -11.06
N PRO A 149 19.45 -0.13 -10.96
CA PRO A 149 20.17 -1.32 -10.59
C PRO A 149 19.70 -1.89 -9.25
N GLY A 150 19.23 -3.15 -9.26
CA GLY A 150 18.77 -3.83 -8.05
C GLY A 150 17.35 -3.48 -7.59
N ALA A 151 16.58 -2.70 -8.36
CA ALA A 151 15.22 -2.35 -8.01
C ALA A 151 14.33 -3.61 -7.86
N PRO A 152 13.55 -3.72 -6.76
CA PRO A 152 12.65 -4.85 -6.56
C PRO A 152 11.41 -4.76 -7.47
N PRO A 153 10.71 -5.89 -7.72
CA PRO A 153 9.36 -5.87 -8.30
C PRO A 153 8.39 -5.20 -7.32
N LEU A 154 7.59 -4.22 -7.77
CA LEU A 154 6.65 -3.47 -6.91
C LEU A 154 5.19 -3.48 -7.41
N ILE A 155 4.89 -4.04 -8.59
CA ILE A 155 3.52 -4.04 -9.13
C ILE A 155 2.75 -5.23 -8.55
N TYR A 156 1.65 -4.96 -7.86
CA TYR A 156 0.71 -5.98 -7.40
C TYR A 156 -0.52 -6.05 -8.31
N SER A 157 -1.19 -7.21 -8.31
CA SER A 157 -2.56 -7.32 -8.80
C SER A 157 -3.52 -7.02 -7.65
N TRP A 158 -4.47 -6.11 -7.87
CA TRP A 158 -5.46 -5.67 -6.89
C TRP A 158 -6.86 -5.99 -7.38
N GLU A 159 -7.65 -6.65 -6.55
CA GLU A 159 -9.11 -6.67 -6.72
C GLU A 159 -9.68 -5.41 -6.09
N ILE A 160 -10.41 -4.62 -6.87
CA ILE A 160 -11.07 -3.40 -6.42
C ILE A 160 -12.45 -3.79 -5.90
N HIS A 161 -12.72 -3.55 -4.62
CA HIS A 161 -14.01 -3.81 -3.99
C HIS A 161 -14.95 -2.62 -4.10
N LYS A 162 -14.41 -1.43 -3.82
CA LYS A 162 -15.16 -0.18 -3.80
C LYS A 162 -14.32 0.99 -4.23
N VAL A 163 -14.99 2.00 -4.78
CA VAL A 163 -14.41 3.29 -5.12
C VAL A 163 -15.16 4.37 -4.36
N PHE A 164 -14.42 5.29 -3.76
CA PHE A 164 -14.99 6.45 -3.08
C PHE A 164 -14.44 7.73 -3.69
N GLN A 165 -15.29 8.71 -3.95
CA GLN A 165 -14.88 10.06 -4.37
C GLN A 165 -14.74 10.98 -3.15
N PHE A 166 -13.67 11.77 -3.12
CA PHE A 166 -13.47 12.85 -2.16
C PHE A 166 -14.07 14.15 -2.70
N THR A 167 -14.94 14.79 -1.93
CA THR A 167 -15.47 16.12 -2.28
C THR A 167 -14.90 17.25 -1.42
N SER A 168 -14.25 16.93 -0.28
CA SER A 168 -13.59 17.91 0.59
C SER A 168 -12.66 17.23 1.62
N VAL A 169 -11.39 17.62 1.65
CA VAL A 169 -10.38 17.14 2.60
C VAL A 169 -10.68 17.59 4.05
N ALA A 170 -11.43 18.67 4.23
CA ALA A 170 -11.74 19.21 5.55
C ALA A 170 -12.76 18.37 6.33
N GLU A 171 -13.63 17.64 5.62
CA GLU A 171 -14.81 17.00 6.23
C GLU A 171 -14.75 15.46 6.20
N ASN A 172 -13.76 14.85 5.55
CA ASN A 172 -13.65 13.38 5.40
C ASN A 172 -14.96 12.74 4.93
N ILE A 173 -15.67 13.40 4.00
CA ILE A 173 -16.92 12.88 3.44
C ILE A 173 -16.56 12.07 2.20
N PHE A 174 -16.96 10.80 2.23
CA PHE A 174 -16.75 9.82 1.17
C PHE A 174 -18.09 9.41 0.59
N TYR A 175 -18.20 9.45 -0.73
CA TYR A 175 -19.35 8.87 -1.45
C TYR A 175 -18.87 7.65 -2.22
N GLU A 176 -19.46 6.50 -1.91
CA GLU A 176 -19.26 5.28 -2.70
C GLU A 176 -19.85 5.51 -4.10
N ILE A 177 -19.06 5.18 -5.11
CA ILE A 177 -19.44 5.26 -6.53
C ILE A 177 -19.17 3.91 -7.19
N ASP A 178 -20.02 3.51 -8.14
CA ASP A 178 -19.89 2.22 -8.83
C ASP A 178 -18.70 2.20 -9.80
N ASN A 179 -18.42 3.33 -10.42
CA ASN A 179 -17.38 3.52 -11.42
C ASN A 179 -16.93 4.98 -11.46
N ILE A 180 -15.65 5.20 -11.76
CA ILE A 180 -15.13 6.54 -12.05
C ILE A 180 -15.37 6.85 -13.54
N ASP A 181 -16.31 7.75 -13.82
CA ASP A 181 -16.50 8.29 -15.18
C ASP A 181 -15.42 9.32 -15.50
N MET A 182 -14.43 8.94 -16.33
CA MET A 182 -13.32 9.80 -16.72
C MET A 182 -13.74 11.12 -17.38
N HIS A 183 -14.95 11.21 -17.94
CA HIS A 183 -15.45 12.45 -18.56
C HIS A 183 -16.05 13.43 -17.55
N ALA A 184 -16.27 13.00 -16.31
CA ALA A 184 -16.83 13.80 -15.23
C ALA A 184 -15.80 14.19 -14.15
N ILE A 185 -14.55 13.71 -14.28
CA ILE A 185 -13.46 13.99 -13.33
C ILE A 185 -12.89 15.39 -13.59
N ASP A 186 -12.75 16.19 -12.53
CA ASP A 186 -11.84 17.33 -12.52
C ASP A 186 -10.46 16.86 -12.02
N SER A 187 -9.39 17.45 -12.53
CA SER A 187 -8.00 17.22 -12.10
C SER A 187 -7.76 17.35 -10.59
N GLY A 188 -8.64 18.07 -9.89
CA GLY A 188 -8.62 18.24 -8.43
C GLY A 188 -9.44 17.21 -7.63
N ASP A 189 -10.16 16.30 -8.29
CA ASP A 189 -10.84 15.21 -7.61
C ASP A 189 -9.82 14.21 -7.08
N ASP A 190 -10.04 13.70 -5.87
CA ASP A 190 -9.28 12.57 -5.34
C ASP A 190 -10.24 11.40 -5.11
N PHE A 191 -9.68 10.19 -5.13
CA PHE A 191 -10.43 8.95 -4.92
C PHE A 191 -9.75 8.06 -3.88
N LEU A 192 -10.53 7.21 -3.24
CA LEU A 192 -10.05 6.14 -2.36
C LEU A 192 -10.53 4.81 -2.93
N LEU A 193 -9.62 3.86 -3.07
CA LEU A 193 -9.92 2.52 -3.53
C LEU A 193 -9.86 1.56 -2.33
N GLU A 194 -10.95 0.83 -2.06
CA GLU A 194 -10.88 -0.33 -1.18
C GLU A 194 -10.49 -1.55 -2.02
N CYS A 195 -9.35 -2.16 -1.71
CA CYS A 195 -8.74 -3.22 -2.51
C CYS A 195 -8.28 -4.40 -1.67
N SER A 196 -8.17 -5.58 -2.26
CA SER A 196 -7.36 -6.68 -1.73
C SER A 196 -6.34 -7.15 -2.77
N LEU A 197 -5.31 -7.86 -2.33
CA LEU A 197 -4.38 -8.50 -3.25
C LEU A 197 -5.10 -9.62 -4.00
N ALA A 198 -5.11 -9.55 -5.33
CA ALA A 198 -5.51 -10.67 -6.19
C ALA A 198 -4.37 -11.69 -6.35
N ASP A 199 -3.11 -11.24 -6.24
CA ASP A 199 -1.90 -12.06 -6.24
C ASP A 199 -0.98 -11.67 -5.07
N ALA A 200 -0.36 -12.65 -4.42
CA ALA A 200 0.46 -12.42 -3.23
C ALA A 200 1.84 -11.78 -3.52
N LEU A 201 2.37 -11.95 -4.73
CA LEU A 201 3.74 -11.53 -5.07
C LEU A 201 3.74 -10.36 -6.05
N PRO A 202 4.57 -9.33 -5.81
CA PRO A 202 4.73 -8.25 -6.76
C PRO A 202 5.51 -8.74 -7.99
N ARG A 203 5.31 -8.06 -9.12
CA ARG A 203 5.98 -8.30 -10.40
C ARG A 203 6.64 -7.03 -10.93
N TYR A 204 7.55 -7.22 -11.88
CA TYR A 204 7.99 -6.15 -12.76
C TYR A 204 6.90 -5.79 -13.77
N LYS A 205 7.01 -4.60 -14.37
CA LYS A 205 6.21 -4.26 -15.56
C LYS A 205 6.49 -5.32 -16.64
N ARG A 206 5.44 -5.89 -17.22
CA ARG A 206 5.55 -6.78 -18.38
C ARG A 206 5.69 -5.97 -19.65
#